data_AF-A0A956G0N7-F1
#
_entry.id   AF-A0A956G0N7-F1
#
_cell.length_a   1.000
_cell.length_b   1.000
_cell.length_c   1.000
_cell.angle_alpha   90.00
_cell.angle_beta   90.00
_cell.angle_gamma   90.00
#
_symmetry.space_group_name_H-M   'P 1'
#
loop_
_entity.id
_entity.type
_entity.pdbx_description
1 polymer ?
#
loop_
_entity_poly.entity_id
_entity_poly.type
_entity_poly.pdbx_seq_one_letter_code
_entity_poly.pdbx_strand_id
1 'polypeptide(L)'
;YAAWEAPPVDAAWSEWVLEERGLLLDSVGDERLFSPADLWEIAHLEALPSESARLALREIHRACAAIGALSPSLGLQFRRRAQEVPVDDDDASHYPAGGFDSLSTRGRFENLVRSEVGYVDEGRELMGGGIDLFDVRFAQGELLFYTRDESPLFDARRELNLVIDRPAELRHKHPELAAQTLVLVDAAALRLQADLVEVFGPAGAFVRLLWRAATTADGEAIEEEEALLSLTLGDELAHGRVEVGRVGDPDEAPVRGLIVFSTRPRPATSTARAWIRVGEARWAIDDELELDVREPRGLRAVLDEALTSCFT
;
A
#
# COMPACT_ATOMS: atom_id res chain seq x y z
N TYR A 1 -58.47 16.21 -1.10
CA TYR A 1 -57.75 15.13 -0.40
C TYR A 1 -58.22 15.13 1.04
N ALA A 2 -59.11 14.19 1.40
CA ALA A 2 -59.53 14.00 2.78
C ALA A 2 -58.32 13.44 3.55
N ALA A 3 -58.02 14.05 4.70
CA ALA A 3 -56.95 13.60 5.58
C ALA A 3 -57.24 12.15 6.00
N TRP A 4 -56.27 11.27 5.80
CA TRP A 4 -56.33 9.91 6.32
C TRP A 4 -56.13 10.03 7.84
N GLU A 5 -57.22 10.20 8.58
CA GLU A 5 -57.18 10.04 10.04
C GLU A 5 -56.96 8.57 10.32
N ALA A 6 -55.76 8.23 10.80
CA ALA A 6 -55.48 6.88 11.27
C ALA A 6 -56.51 6.54 12.36
N PRO A 7 -57.18 5.37 12.28
CA PRO A 7 -58.14 4.97 13.30
C PRO A 7 -57.44 4.99 14.66
N PRO A 8 -58.12 5.42 15.73
CA PRO A 8 -57.53 5.46 17.06
C PRO A 8 -57.09 4.03 17.42
N VAL A 9 -55.78 3.86 17.59
CA VAL A 9 -55.21 2.59 18.04
C VAL A 9 -55.75 2.33 19.44
N ASP A 10 -56.28 1.13 19.66
CA ASP A 10 -56.81 0.71 20.95
C ASP A 10 -55.73 0.97 22.04
N ALA A 11 -56.14 1.64 23.11
CA ALA A 11 -55.25 1.97 24.22
C ALA A 11 -54.70 0.70 24.87
N ALA A 12 -55.52 -0.35 24.98
CA ALA A 12 -55.10 -1.63 25.53
C ALA A 12 -54.06 -2.32 24.64
N TRP A 13 -54.23 -2.23 23.32
CA TRP A 13 -53.23 -2.74 22.36
C TRP A 13 -51.93 -1.95 22.42
N SER A 14 -52.01 -0.62 22.52
CA SER A 14 -50.84 0.26 22.62
C SER A 14 -50.05 0.00 23.89
N GLU A 15 -50.75 -0.20 25.01
CA GLU A 15 -50.14 -0.50 26.31
C GLU A 15 -49.45 -1.87 26.30
N TRP A 16 -50.12 -2.90 25.75
CA TRP A 16 -49.53 -4.23 25.56
C TRP A 16 -48.29 -4.19 24.66
N VAL A 17 -48.32 -3.47 23.53
CA VAL A 17 -47.16 -3.35 22.63
C VAL A 17 -45.98 -2.65 23.31
N LEU A 18 -46.24 -1.64 24.13
CA LEU A 18 -45.20 -0.94 24.87
C LEU A 18 -44.59 -1.81 25.97
N GLU A 19 -45.41 -2.63 26.64
CA GLU A 19 -44.95 -3.62 27.62
C GLU A 19 -44.07 -4.69 26.96
N GLU A 20 -44.53 -5.32 25.87
CA GLU A 20 -43.76 -6.32 25.11
C GLU A 20 -42.47 -5.74 24.52
N ARG A 21 -42.51 -4.50 24.00
CA ARG A 21 -41.31 -3.80 23.54
C ARG A 21 -40.34 -3.57 24.70
N GLY A 22 -40.83 -3.23 25.89
CA GLY A 22 -40.02 -3.10 27.10
C GLY A 22 -39.31 -4.40 27.43
N LEU A 23 -40.04 -5.51 27.47
CA LEU A 23 -39.49 -6.84 27.74
C LEU A 23 -38.45 -7.28 26.69
N LEU A 24 -38.70 -6.99 25.41
CA LEU A 24 -37.77 -7.28 24.32
C LEU A 24 -36.50 -6.42 24.41
N LEU A 25 -36.64 -5.12 24.69
CA LEU A 25 -35.49 -4.24 24.87
C LEU A 25 -34.71 -4.57 26.13
N ASP A 26 -35.36 -4.99 27.21
CA ASP A 26 -34.67 -5.46 28.43
C ASP A 26 -33.92 -6.78 28.18
N SER A 27 -34.39 -7.61 27.24
CA SER A 27 -33.70 -8.85 26.83
C SER A 27 -32.52 -8.61 25.89
N VAL A 28 -32.55 -7.51 25.14
CA VAL A 28 -31.47 -7.03 24.29
C VAL A 28 -30.67 -6.03 25.11
N GLY A 29 -29.70 -6.52 25.90
CA GLY A 29 -28.90 -5.66 26.78
C GLY A 29 -28.32 -4.43 26.08
N ASP A 30 -27.91 -3.42 26.84
CA ASP A 30 -27.36 -2.12 26.37
C ASP A 30 -26.09 -2.21 25.48
N GLU A 31 -25.66 -3.42 25.14
CA GLU A 31 -24.57 -3.66 24.23
C GLU A 31 -24.99 -3.41 22.78
N ARG A 32 -24.02 -3.02 21.94
CA ARG A 32 -24.29 -2.86 20.51
C ARG A 32 -24.73 -4.19 19.91
N LEU A 33 -25.93 -4.22 19.35
CA LEU A 33 -26.50 -5.37 18.62
C LEU A 33 -25.57 -5.96 17.56
N PHE A 34 -24.76 -5.11 16.92
CA PHE A 34 -23.76 -5.51 15.94
C PHE A 34 -22.40 -4.91 16.29
N SER A 35 -21.36 -5.75 16.25
CA SER A 35 -19.99 -5.27 16.25
C SER A 35 -19.62 -4.69 14.86
N PRO A 36 -18.55 -3.88 14.75
CA PRO A 36 -18.06 -3.43 13.45
C PRO A 36 -17.75 -4.57 12.47
N ALA A 37 -17.31 -5.73 12.97
CA ALA A 37 -17.05 -6.91 12.15
C ALA A 37 -18.36 -7.50 11.57
N ASP A 38 -19.45 -7.50 12.34
CA ASP A 38 -20.75 -7.99 11.86
C ASP A 38 -21.32 -7.07 10.78
N LEU A 39 -21.19 -5.75 10.96
CA LEU A 39 -21.62 -4.78 9.95
C LEU A 39 -20.82 -4.90 8.66
N TRP A 40 -19.51 -5.12 8.77
CA TRP A 40 -18.65 -5.31 7.60
C TRP A 40 -19.01 -6.60 6.86
N GLU A 41 -19.26 -7.70 7.57
CA GLU A 41 -19.66 -8.98 6.97
C GLU A 41 -21.02 -8.87 6.26
N ILE A 42 -22.00 -8.21 6.87
CA ILE A 42 -23.31 -7.96 6.25
C ILE A 42 -23.15 -7.16 4.97
N ALA A 43 -22.26 -6.16 4.95
CA ALA A 43 -22.00 -5.35 3.75
C ALA A 43 -21.37 -6.15 2.59
N HIS A 44 -20.69 -7.27 2.88
CA HIS A 44 -19.97 -8.08 1.89
C HIS A 44 -20.50 -9.52 1.77
N LEU A 45 -21.74 -9.76 2.23
CA LEU A 45 -22.30 -11.11 2.33
C LEU A 45 -22.35 -11.85 0.97
N GLU A 46 -22.56 -11.12 -0.12
CA GLU A 46 -22.56 -11.68 -1.48
C GLU A 46 -21.18 -12.25 -1.88
N ALA A 47 -20.10 -11.58 -1.45
CA ALA A 47 -18.72 -12.02 -1.70
C ALA A 47 -18.27 -13.12 -0.70
N LEU A 48 -19.02 -13.35 0.38
CA LEU A 48 -18.72 -14.34 1.42
C LEU A 48 -19.85 -15.38 1.55
N PRO A 49 -20.05 -16.24 0.53
CA PRO A 49 -21.16 -17.17 0.51
C PRO A 49 -21.02 -18.29 1.55
N SER A 50 -19.78 -18.70 1.88
CA SER A 50 -19.52 -19.82 2.79
C SER A 50 -19.32 -19.37 4.24
N GLU A 51 -19.78 -20.19 5.19
CA GLU A 51 -19.58 -19.95 6.62
C GLU A 51 -18.10 -20.01 7.01
N SER A 52 -17.33 -20.90 6.37
CA SER A 52 -15.89 -21.03 6.60
C SER A 52 -15.12 -19.78 6.22
N ALA A 53 -15.44 -19.14 5.08
CA ALA A 53 -14.81 -17.88 4.67
C ALA A 53 -15.13 -16.74 5.66
N ARG A 54 -16.39 -16.66 6.13
CA ARG A 54 -16.81 -15.69 7.15
C ARG A 54 -16.06 -15.89 8.47
N LEU A 55 -15.92 -17.14 8.91
CA LEU A 55 -15.16 -17.46 10.12
C LEU A 55 -13.69 -17.10 9.99
N ALA A 56 -13.05 -17.49 8.89
CA ALA A 56 -11.64 -17.19 8.62
C ALA A 56 -11.39 -15.68 8.67
N LEU A 57 -12.24 -14.89 8.00
CA LEU A 57 -12.10 -13.44 7.99
C LEU A 57 -12.28 -12.81 9.38
N ARG A 58 -13.25 -13.28 10.17
CA ARG A 58 -13.43 -12.84 11.57
C ARG A 58 -12.18 -13.13 12.40
N GLU A 59 -11.55 -14.29 12.21
CA GLU A 59 -10.31 -14.63 12.89
C GLU A 59 -9.14 -13.74 12.44
N ILE A 60 -9.00 -13.47 11.13
CA ILE A 60 -8.00 -12.54 10.58
C ILE A 60 -8.17 -11.14 11.17
N HIS A 61 -9.38 -10.58 11.16
CA HIS A 61 -9.64 -9.25 11.71
C HIS A 61 -9.41 -9.20 13.22
N ARG A 62 -9.79 -10.24 13.96
CA ARG A 62 -9.52 -10.34 15.41
C ARG A 62 -8.02 -10.42 15.69
N ALA A 63 -7.28 -11.21 14.93
CA ALA A 63 -5.83 -11.31 15.05
C ALA A 63 -5.15 -9.98 14.70
N CYS A 64 -5.56 -9.31 13.62
CA CYS A 64 -5.04 -8.02 13.21
C CYS A 64 -5.26 -6.94 14.30
N ALA A 65 -6.45 -6.92 14.89
CA ALA A 65 -6.75 -6.05 16.03
C ALA A 65 -5.89 -6.36 17.26
N ALA A 66 -5.61 -7.64 17.53
CA ALA A 66 -4.78 -8.08 18.65
C ALA A 66 -3.29 -7.73 18.47
N ILE A 67 -2.78 -7.71 17.24
CA ILE A 67 -1.41 -7.21 16.94
C ILE A 67 -1.32 -5.73 17.33
N GLY A 68 -2.31 -4.94 16.94
CA GLY A 68 -2.38 -3.52 17.25
C GLY A 68 -1.43 -2.65 16.42
N ALA A 69 -1.60 -1.33 16.54
CA ALA A 69 -0.87 -0.36 15.76
C ALA A 69 0.61 -0.23 16.15
N LEU A 70 1.41 0.21 15.18
CA LEU A 70 2.80 0.62 15.36
C LEU A 70 2.90 1.75 16.40
N SER A 71 3.96 1.74 17.21
CA SER A 71 4.19 2.82 18.16
C SER A 71 4.52 4.15 17.44
N PRO A 72 4.03 5.31 17.90
CA PRO A 72 4.33 6.61 17.28
C PRO A 72 5.83 6.91 17.18
N SER A 73 6.62 6.45 18.16
CA SER A 73 8.08 6.60 18.19
C SER A 73 8.77 5.84 17.05
N LEU A 74 8.36 4.60 16.80
CA LEU A 74 8.89 3.81 15.68
C LEU A 74 8.42 4.40 14.34
N GLY A 75 7.16 4.80 14.23
CA GLY A 75 6.65 5.47 13.03
C GLY A 75 7.43 6.74 12.68
N LEU A 76 7.74 7.59 13.67
CA LEU A 76 8.59 8.77 13.47
C LEU A 76 10.02 8.40 13.06
N GLN A 77 10.57 7.32 13.60
CA GLN A 77 11.90 6.82 13.24
C GLN A 77 11.93 6.34 11.79
N PHE A 78 10.92 5.59 11.35
CA PHE A 78 10.80 5.14 9.97
C PHE A 78 10.63 6.31 9.00
N ARG A 79 9.77 7.30 9.33
CA ARG A 79 9.65 8.55 8.52
C ARG A 79 10.98 9.26 8.34
N ARG A 80 11.79 9.37 9.40
CA ARG A 80 13.08 10.07 9.35
C ARG A 80 14.14 9.33 8.54
N ARG A 81 14.13 7.99 8.59
CA ARG A 81 15.12 7.15 7.91
C ARG A 81 14.78 6.88 6.46
N ALA A 82 13.49 6.85 6.13
CA ALA A 82 13.03 6.67 4.78
C ALA A 82 13.29 7.96 3.98
N GLN A 83 14.54 8.18 3.58
CA GLN A 83 14.99 9.30 2.74
C GLN A 83 14.18 9.37 1.44
N GLU A 84 13.84 10.58 1.02
CA GLU A 84 13.33 10.89 -0.31
C GLU A 84 14.27 10.32 -1.37
N VAL A 85 13.78 9.40 -2.21
CA VAL A 85 14.56 8.78 -3.28
C VAL A 85 14.17 9.49 -4.58
N PRO A 86 15.12 10.00 -5.38
CA PRO A 86 14.79 10.55 -6.69
C PRO A 86 14.11 9.48 -7.56
N VAL A 87 13.01 9.85 -8.22
CA VAL A 87 12.30 9.04 -9.23
C VAL A 87 13.29 8.66 -10.32
N ASP A 88 13.41 7.36 -10.62
CA ASP A 88 14.11 6.91 -11.82
C ASP A 88 13.30 7.33 -13.07
N ASP A 89 14.00 7.83 -14.08
CA ASP A 89 13.45 8.50 -15.29
C ASP A 89 12.42 7.64 -16.07
N ASP A 90 12.44 6.31 -15.87
CA ASP A 90 11.54 5.37 -16.55
C ASP A 90 10.09 5.38 -16.00
N ASP A 91 9.87 5.83 -14.75
CA ASP A 91 8.54 5.92 -14.11
C ASP A 91 7.95 7.34 -14.13
N ALA A 92 8.70 8.32 -14.65
CA ALA A 92 8.20 9.66 -14.83
C ALA A 92 7.09 9.65 -15.91
N SER A 93 5.85 9.83 -15.45
CA SER A 93 4.69 10.03 -16.32
C SER A 93 5.04 11.01 -17.46
N HIS A 94 4.57 10.72 -18.68
CA HIS A 94 4.75 11.53 -19.90
C HIS A 94 4.31 13.02 -19.79
N TYR A 95 3.85 13.46 -18.63
CA TYR A 95 3.49 14.84 -18.32
C TYR A 95 4.63 15.54 -17.55
N PRO A 96 5.19 16.63 -18.08
CA PRO A 96 6.24 17.36 -17.41
C PRO A 96 5.71 18.02 -16.13
N ALA A 97 6.13 17.51 -14.97
CA ALA A 97 5.99 18.19 -13.69
C ALA A 97 7.28 18.95 -13.40
N GLY A 98 7.22 20.29 -13.42
CA GLY A 98 8.36 21.18 -13.19
C GLY A 98 8.07 22.62 -13.62
N GLY A 99 8.55 23.59 -12.85
CA GLY A 99 8.45 25.02 -13.15
C GLY A 99 9.55 25.51 -14.09
N PHE A 100 9.56 26.81 -14.36
CA PHE A 100 10.63 27.48 -15.10
C PHE A 100 11.70 27.96 -14.11
N ASP A 101 12.94 27.47 -14.24
CA ASP A 101 14.04 27.87 -13.37
C ASP A 101 14.74 29.16 -13.85
N SER A 102 14.95 29.30 -15.17
CA SER A 102 15.55 30.51 -15.73
C SER A 102 15.24 30.73 -17.22
N LEU A 103 15.52 31.94 -17.70
CA LEU A 103 15.55 32.28 -19.13
C LEU A 103 17.02 32.25 -19.59
N SER A 104 17.34 31.42 -20.57
CA SER A 104 18.69 31.30 -21.12
C SER A 104 18.70 31.66 -22.61
N THR A 105 19.71 32.43 -23.03
CA THR A 105 19.99 32.66 -24.46
C THR A 105 20.97 31.59 -24.95
N ARG A 106 20.69 31.00 -26.12
CA ARG A 106 21.55 29.96 -26.70
C ARG A 106 22.41 30.54 -27.83
N GLY A 107 23.67 30.84 -27.52
CA GLY A 107 24.71 31.16 -28.52
C GLY A 107 25.67 32.26 -28.08
N ARG A 108 26.91 32.21 -28.58
CA ARG A 108 27.87 33.32 -28.53
C ARG A 108 28.13 33.82 -29.95
N PHE A 109 28.38 35.13 -30.09
CA PHE A 109 28.70 35.79 -31.38
C PHE A 109 29.84 35.11 -32.15
N GLU A 110 30.71 34.40 -31.45
CA GLU A 110 31.86 33.68 -32.00
C GLU A 110 31.48 32.49 -32.90
N ASN A 111 30.22 32.03 -32.88
CA ASN A 111 29.75 30.90 -33.69
C ASN A 111 29.33 31.30 -35.12
N LEU A 112 29.43 32.57 -35.50
CA LEU A 112 29.25 33.02 -36.89
C LEU A 112 30.42 32.56 -37.75
N VAL A 113 30.14 31.91 -38.88
CA VAL A 113 31.18 31.50 -39.83
C VAL A 113 31.74 32.78 -40.48
N ARG A 114 33.07 32.92 -40.61
CA ARG A 114 33.71 34.14 -41.15
C ARG A 114 33.19 34.59 -42.52
N SER A 115 32.62 33.67 -43.31
CA SER A 115 31.99 33.94 -44.60
C SER A 115 30.63 34.66 -44.50
N GLU A 116 29.97 34.61 -43.35
CA GLU A 116 28.65 35.21 -43.12
C GLU A 116 28.73 36.66 -42.64
N VAL A 117 29.83 37.02 -41.96
CA VAL A 117 30.12 38.40 -41.50
C VAL A 117 30.31 39.38 -42.67
N GLY A 118 30.71 38.89 -43.84
CA GLY A 118 30.89 39.70 -45.05
C GLY A 118 29.59 40.27 -45.63
N TYR A 119 28.43 39.70 -45.28
CA TYR A 119 27.12 40.14 -45.80
C TYR A 119 26.41 41.14 -44.87
N VAL A 120 27.06 41.53 -43.77
CA VAL A 120 26.56 42.57 -42.87
C VAL A 120 26.61 43.90 -43.63
N ASP A 121 25.48 44.63 -43.65
CA ASP A 121 25.22 45.88 -44.41
C ASP A 121 25.08 45.77 -45.94
N GLU A 122 25.54 44.71 -46.63
CA GLU A 122 25.39 44.61 -48.10
C GLU A 122 23.92 44.48 -48.56
N GLY A 123 23.05 43.93 -47.71
CA GLY A 123 21.62 43.76 -48.00
C GLY A 123 20.73 44.97 -47.69
N ARG A 124 21.20 45.91 -46.85
CA ARG A 124 20.38 47.03 -46.35
C ARG A 124 20.08 48.07 -47.41
N GLU A 125 21.03 48.33 -48.31
CA GLU A 125 20.87 49.32 -49.38
C GLU A 125 20.00 48.81 -50.54
N LEU A 126 19.99 47.50 -50.81
CA LEU A 126 19.24 46.89 -51.92
C LEU A 126 17.75 46.61 -51.60
N MET A 127 17.41 46.44 -50.31
CA MET A 127 16.08 46.05 -49.84
C MET A 127 15.41 47.14 -48.98
N GLY A 128 15.71 48.42 -49.23
CA GLY A 128 14.99 49.55 -48.64
C GLY A 128 14.96 49.58 -47.10
N GLY A 129 16.03 49.12 -46.44
CA GLY A 129 16.09 49.04 -44.97
C GLY A 129 15.36 47.83 -44.36
N GLY A 130 15.06 46.79 -45.15
CA GLY A 130 14.46 45.54 -44.68
C GLY A 130 15.39 44.71 -43.79
N ILE A 131 14.77 43.89 -42.94
CA ILE A 131 15.37 42.92 -42.01
C ILE A 131 16.39 42.06 -42.78
N ASP A 132 17.66 42.11 -42.37
CA ASP A 132 18.71 41.31 -43.00
C ASP A 132 18.83 39.90 -42.36
N LEU A 133 19.61 39.02 -42.98
CA LEU A 133 19.81 37.65 -42.47
C LEU A 133 20.44 37.65 -41.08
N PHE A 134 21.21 38.68 -40.75
CA PHE A 134 21.83 38.86 -39.46
C PHE A 134 20.78 39.26 -38.41
N ASP A 135 19.85 40.16 -38.71
CA ASP A 135 18.72 40.54 -37.87
C ASP A 135 17.84 39.31 -37.57
N VAL A 136 17.59 38.45 -38.56
CA VAL A 136 16.85 37.17 -38.37
C VAL A 136 17.61 36.21 -37.46
N ARG A 137 18.93 36.06 -37.65
CA ARG A 137 19.76 35.15 -36.84
C ARG A 137 20.02 35.67 -35.43
N PHE A 138 20.16 36.98 -35.28
CA PHE A 138 20.26 37.67 -34.00
C PHE A 138 18.94 37.54 -33.23
N ALA A 139 17.80 37.82 -33.87
CA ALA A 139 16.48 37.60 -33.27
C ALA A 139 16.25 36.12 -32.91
N GLN A 140 16.73 35.18 -33.73
CA GLN A 140 16.70 33.75 -33.41
C GLN A 140 17.63 33.37 -32.25
N GLY A 141 18.78 34.04 -32.07
CA GLY A 141 19.72 33.83 -30.98
C GLY A 141 19.31 34.49 -29.66
N GLU A 142 18.51 35.56 -29.73
CA GLU A 142 17.84 36.20 -28.60
C GLU A 142 16.47 35.56 -28.25
N LEU A 143 16.03 34.53 -28.99
CA LEU A 143 14.90 33.72 -28.55
C LEU A 143 15.24 33.17 -27.16
N LEU A 144 14.50 33.65 -26.16
CA LEU A 144 14.65 33.20 -24.79
C LEU A 144 14.22 31.73 -24.75
N PHE A 145 15.15 30.84 -24.45
CA PHE A 145 14.85 29.44 -24.22
C PHE A 145 14.57 29.26 -22.72
N TYR A 146 13.49 28.54 -22.42
CA TYR A 146 13.22 28.11 -21.06
C TYR A 146 14.25 27.06 -20.68
N THR A 147 15.12 27.38 -19.71
CA THR A 147 15.93 26.37 -19.03
C THR A 147 15.05 25.68 -18.01
N ARG A 148 14.89 24.37 -18.20
CA ARG A 148 14.02 23.51 -17.41
C ARG A 148 14.64 23.28 -16.04
N ASP A 149 13.82 23.36 -15.00
CA ASP A 149 14.19 22.85 -13.69
C ASP A 149 14.29 21.32 -13.77
N GLU A 150 15.51 20.78 -13.73
CA GLU A 150 15.78 19.34 -13.57
C GLU A 150 15.76 18.95 -12.09
N SER A 151 14.96 19.63 -11.26
CA SER A 151 14.67 19.16 -9.91
C SER A 151 14.13 17.73 -10.01
N PRO A 152 14.86 16.72 -9.52
CA PRO A 152 14.37 15.35 -9.56
C PRO A 152 13.05 15.32 -8.82
N LEU A 153 12.01 14.75 -9.43
CA LEU A 153 10.84 14.37 -8.64
C LEU A 153 11.35 13.37 -7.61
N PHE A 154 11.13 13.64 -6.33
CA PHE A 154 11.42 12.67 -5.30
C PHE A 154 10.18 11.79 -5.12
N ASP A 155 10.34 10.48 -5.29
CA ASP A 155 9.29 9.55 -4.91
C ASP A 155 9.40 9.26 -3.42
N ALA A 156 8.35 9.65 -2.71
CA ALA A 156 8.18 9.32 -1.30
C ALA A 156 7.58 7.91 -1.12
N ARG A 157 7.23 7.20 -2.20
CA ARG A 157 6.63 5.87 -2.11
C ARG A 157 7.59 4.88 -1.45
N ARG A 158 7.10 4.25 -0.39
CA ARG A 158 7.78 3.19 0.35
C ARG A 158 7.11 1.89 0.01
N GLU A 159 7.90 1.01 -0.59
CA GLU A 159 7.46 -0.31 -1.00
C GLU A 159 7.83 -1.35 0.04
N LEU A 160 6.86 -2.19 0.37
CA LEU A 160 7.07 -3.40 1.16
C LEU A 160 6.57 -4.59 0.34
N ASN A 161 7.44 -5.58 0.16
CA ASN A 161 7.13 -6.78 -0.60
C ASN A 161 6.99 -7.93 0.39
N LEU A 162 5.81 -8.51 0.51
CA LEU A 162 5.47 -9.57 1.44
C LEU A 162 5.30 -10.87 0.67
N VAL A 163 6.07 -11.90 0.99
CA VAL A 163 5.93 -13.23 0.41
C VAL A 163 5.46 -14.22 1.47
N ILE A 164 4.33 -14.88 1.23
CA ILE A 164 3.83 -16.00 2.02
C ILE A 164 4.26 -17.30 1.32
N ASP A 165 5.21 -17.99 1.91
CA ASP A 165 5.81 -19.20 1.34
C ASP A 165 5.01 -20.44 1.75
N ARG A 166 4.48 -21.16 0.75
CA ARG A 166 3.78 -22.46 0.91
C ARG A 166 2.60 -22.39 1.90
N PRO A 167 1.55 -21.61 1.59
CA PRO A 167 0.45 -21.36 2.51
C PRO A 167 -0.28 -22.62 2.96
N ALA A 168 -0.26 -23.73 2.21
CA ALA A 168 -0.89 -24.96 2.66
C ALA A 168 -0.24 -25.52 3.93
N GLU A 169 1.07 -25.37 4.10
CA GLU A 169 1.78 -25.79 5.32
C GLU A 169 1.42 -24.92 6.53
N LEU A 170 0.99 -23.67 6.28
CA LEU A 170 0.57 -22.72 7.30
C LEU A 170 -0.88 -22.96 7.77
N ARG A 171 -1.60 -23.90 7.14
CA ARG A 171 -3.00 -24.21 7.48
C ARG A 171 -3.19 -25.05 8.73
N HIS A 172 -2.10 -25.44 9.38
CA HIS A 172 -2.16 -26.19 10.61
C HIS A 172 -2.33 -25.27 11.83
N LYS A 173 -3.33 -25.57 12.66
CA LYS A 173 -3.50 -24.92 13.97
C LYS A 173 -2.61 -25.62 14.99
N HIS A 174 -1.57 -24.93 15.43
CA HIS A 174 -0.76 -25.38 16.56
C HIS A 174 -1.51 -25.14 17.88
N PRO A 175 -1.53 -26.10 18.83
CA PRO A 175 -2.27 -25.95 20.09
C PRO A 175 -1.87 -24.73 20.92
N GLU A 176 -0.62 -24.28 20.76
CA GLU A 176 -0.06 -23.16 21.50
C GLU A 176 -0.41 -21.79 20.90
N LEU A 177 -0.91 -21.75 19.67
CA LEU A 177 -1.26 -20.52 18.96
C LEU A 177 -2.75 -20.20 19.10
N ALA A 178 -3.06 -18.90 19.17
CA ALA A 178 -4.43 -18.42 19.29
C ALA A 178 -5.29 -18.76 18.05
N ALA A 179 -4.66 -18.80 16.88
CA ALA A 179 -5.28 -19.10 15.60
C ALA A 179 -4.33 -19.95 14.73
N GLN A 180 -4.83 -20.40 13.58
CA GLN A 180 -4.02 -21.03 12.53
C GLN A 180 -2.87 -20.12 12.10
N THR A 181 -1.70 -20.69 11.77
CA THR A 181 -0.52 -19.88 11.43
C THR A 181 -0.77 -18.97 10.22
N LEU A 182 -1.45 -19.47 9.19
CA LEU A 182 -1.81 -18.68 8.01
C LEU A 182 -2.63 -17.44 8.39
N VAL A 183 -3.66 -17.61 9.23
CA VAL A 183 -4.49 -16.50 9.74
C VAL A 183 -3.65 -15.44 10.46
N LEU A 184 -2.63 -15.85 11.23
CA LEU A 184 -1.72 -14.92 11.90
C LEU A 184 -0.81 -14.18 10.91
N VAL A 185 -0.36 -14.86 9.86
CA VAL A 185 0.45 -14.27 8.78
C VAL A 185 -0.38 -13.28 7.95
N ASP A 186 -1.62 -13.62 7.61
CA ASP A 186 -2.53 -12.73 6.89
C ASP A 186 -2.87 -11.48 7.73
N ALA A 187 -3.15 -11.68 9.02
CA ALA A 187 -3.33 -10.58 9.96
C ALA A 187 -2.07 -9.69 10.06
N ALA A 188 -0.88 -10.28 10.05
CA ALA A 188 0.38 -9.55 10.02
C ALA A 188 0.53 -8.74 8.72
N ALA A 189 0.23 -9.32 7.56
CA ALA A 189 0.28 -8.62 6.28
C ALA A 189 -0.67 -7.41 6.24
N LEU A 190 -1.93 -7.60 6.68
CA LEU A 190 -2.90 -6.51 6.80
C LEU A 190 -2.43 -5.43 7.77
N ARG A 191 -1.84 -5.82 8.90
CA ARG A 191 -1.34 -4.85 9.89
C ARG A 191 -0.14 -4.06 9.38
N LEU A 192 0.79 -4.71 8.67
CA LEU A 192 1.93 -4.05 8.04
C LEU A 192 1.47 -3.04 6.97
N GLN A 193 0.48 -3.41 6.16
CA GLN A 193 -0.12 -2.49 5.20
C GLN A 193 -0.74 -1.27 5.89
N ALA A 194 -1.55 -1.49 6.93
CA ALA A 194 -2.17 -0.42 7.69
C ALA A 194 -1.13 0.49 8.37
N ASP A 195 -0.05 -0.09 8.92
CA ASP A 195 1.06 0.68 9.51
C ASP A 195 1.76 1.56 8.47
N LEU A 196 2.01 1.05 7.26
CA LEU A 196 2.66 1.84 6.22
C LEU A 196 1.79 3.01 5.79
N VAL A 197 0.48 2.83 5.65
CA VAL A 197 -0.45 3.92 5.33
C VAL A 197 -0.52 4.93 6.48
N GLU A 198 -0.52 4.48 7.73
CA GLU A 198 -0.50 5.36 8.92
C GLU A 198 0.80 6.17 9.00
N VAL A 199 1.93 5.57 8.65
CA VAL A 199 3.24 6.20 8.70
C VAL A 199 3.46 7.11 7.49
N PHE A 200 3.33 6.62 6.26
CA PHE A 200 3.72 7.36 5.06
C PHE A 200 2.56 8.06 4.34
N GLY A 201 1.33 7.83 4.79
CA GLY A 201 0.13 8.30 4.12
C GLY A 201 -0.25 7.43 2.92
N PRO A 202 -1.46 7.60 2.38
CA PRO A 202 -1.99 6.75 1.32
C PRO A 202 -1.22 6.87 0.00
N ALA A 203 -0.59 8.02 -0.29
CA ALA A 203 0.24 8.18 -1.49
C ALA A 203 1.69 7.72 -1.30
N GLY A 204 2.15 7.60 -0.05
CA GLY A 204 3.53 7.27 0.29
C GLY A 204 3.77 5.79 0.60
N ALA A 205 2.74 4.95 0.57
CA ALA A 205 2.81 3.54 0.92
C ALA A 205 2.38 2.64 -0.24
N PHE A 206 3.14 1.57 -0.48
CA PHE A 206 2.77 0.50 -1.37
C PHE A 206 3.15 -0.85 -0.81
N VAL A 207 2.23 -1.81 -0.90
CA VAL A 207 2.45 -3.18 -0.46
C VAL A 207 2.18 -4.14 -1.59
N ARG A 208 3.15 -5.01 -1.87
CA ARG A 208 2.94 -6.16 -2.73
C ARG A 208 2.78 -7.40 -1.86
N LEU A 209 1.65 -8.08 -1.97
CA LEU A 209 1.37 -9.32 -1.26
C LEU A 209 1.41 -10.49 -2.24
N LEU A 210 2.38 -11.37 -2.03
CA LEU A 210 2.71 -12.44 -2.95
C LEU A 210 2.62 -13.78 -2.25
N TRP A 211 2.12 -14.78 -2.95
CA TRP A 211 2.19 -16.17 -2.48
C TRP A 211 3.09 -17.01 -3.36
N ARG A 212 3.83 -17.92 -2.72
CA ARG A 212 4.64 -18.91 -3.43
C ARG A 212 4.02 -20.29 -3.28
N ALA A 213 3.64 -20.88 -4.41
CA ALA A 213 3.14 -22.26 -4.47
C ALA A 213 4.27 -23.25 -4.74
N ALA A 214 4.29 -24.38 -4.01
CA ALA A 214 5.16 -25.51 -4.34
C ALA A 214 4.36 -26.77 -4.71
N THR A 215 3.10 -26.84 -4.28
CA THR A 215 2.22 -28.00 -4.45
C THR A 215 0.85 -27.56 -4.98
N THR A 216 0.03 -28.52 -5.41
CA THR A 216 -1.37 -28.24 -5.81
C THR A 216 -2.21 -27.75 -4.63
N ALA A 217 -1.98 -28.27 -3.43
CA ALA A 217 -2.64 -27.82 -2.21
C ALA A 217 -2.29 -26.36 -1.88
N ASP A 218 -1.06 -25.91 -2.19
CA ASP A 218 -0.71 -24.49 -2.08
C ASP A 218 -1.52 -23.65 -3.08
N GLY A 219 -1.73 -24.14 -4.30
CA GLY A 219 -2.55 -23.45 -5.30
C GLY A 219 -3.99 -23.20 -4.83
N GLU A 220 -4.65 -24.24 -4.30
CA GLU A 220 -5.99 -24.14 -3.72
C GLU A 220 -6.01 -23.17 -2.53
N ALA A 221 -5.00 -23.25 -1.66
CA ALA A 221 -4.89 -22.35 -0.52
C ALA A 221 -4.74 -20.88 -0.95
N ILE A 222 -3.91 -20.62 -1.96
CA ILE A 222 -3.70 -19.27 -2.49
C ILE A 222 -4.99 -18.71 -3.07
N GLU A 223 -5.76 -19.50 -3.83
CA GLU A 223 -7.02 -19.01 -4.41
C GLU A 223 -8.00 -18.55 -3.32
N GLU A 224 -8.08 -19.28 -2.21
CA GLU A 224 -8.92 -18.91 -1.08
C GLU A 224 -8.39 -17.66 -0.35
N GLU A 225 -7.09 -17.59 -0.03
CA GLU A 225 -6.52 -16.44 0.69
C GLU A 225 -6.49 -15.17 -0.19
N GLU A 226 -6.19 -15.31 -1.48
CA GLU A 226 -6.20 -14.22 -2.45
C GLU A 226 -7.60 -13.59 -2.54
N ALA A 227 -8.65 -14.42 -2.57
CA ALA A 227 -10.03 -13.94 -2.56
C ALA A 227 -10.40 -13.22 -1.25
N LEU A 228 -10.01 -13.78 -0.10
CA LEU A 228 -10.28 -13.19 1.21
C LEU A 228 -9.57 -11.84 1.39
N LEU A 229 -8.27 -11.78 1.11
CA LEU A 229 -7.50 -10.56 1.30
C LEU A 229 -7.80 -9.50 0.24
N SER A 230 -8.16 -9.89 -0.98
CA SER A 230 -8.62 -8.93 -1.98
C SER A 230 -9.92 -8.26 -1.57
N LEU A 231 -10.80 -8.96 -0.86
CA LEU A 231 -12.02 -8.37 -0.31
C LEU A 231 -11.68 -7.36 0.80
N THR A 232 -10.79 -7.72 1.74
CA THR A 232 -10.37 -6.82 2.82
C THR A 232 -9.60 -5.60 2.32
N LEU A 233 -8.76 -5.78 1.31
CA LEU A 233 -7.91 -4.75 0.72
C LEU A 233 -8.56 -4.10 -0.52
N GLY A 234 -9.87 -4.27 -0.72
CA GLY A 234 -10.56 -3.81 -1.94
C GLY A 234 -10.35 -2.33 -2.26
N ASP A 235 -10.44 -1.46 -1.25
CA ASP A 235 -10.15 -0.04 -1.41
C ASP A 235 -8.68 0.20 -1.76
N GLU A 236 -7.75 -0.51 -1.11
CA GLU A 236 -6.31 -0.36 -1.36
C GLU A 236 -5.92 -0.83 -2.77
N LEU A 237 -6.51 -1.92 -3.24
CA LEU A 237 -6.37 -2.44 -4.60
C LEU A 237 -6.93 -1.46 -5.62
N ALA A 238 -8.14 -0.93 -5.38
CA ALA A 238 -8.79 0.02 -6.30
C ALA A 238 -7.99 1.31 -6.50
N HIS A 239 -7.23 1.72 -5.48
CA HIS A 239 -6.36 2.90 -5.55
C HIS A 239 -4.90 2.57 -5.90
N GLY A 240 -4.57 1.32 -6.24
CA GLY A 240 -3.22 0.91 -6.60
C GLY A 240 -2.20 1.01 -5.46
N ARG A 241 -2.65 0.98 -4.20
CA ARG A 241 -1.80 0.99 -3.00
C ARG A 241 -1.36 -0.40 -2.58
N VAL A 242 -2.09 -1.42 -3.02
CA VAL A 242 -1.72 -2.82 -2.87
C VAL A 242 -1.69 -3.49 -4.23
N GLU A 243 -0.80 -4.45 -4.39
CA GLU A 243 -0.83 -5.43 -5.47
C GLU A 243 -0.82 -6.83 -4.87
N VAL A 244 -1.69 -7.72 -5.36
CA VAL A 244 -1.73 -9.14 -4.97
C VAL A 244 -1.25 -9.99 -6.15
N GLY A 245 -0.51 -11.06 -5.87
CA GLY A 245 0.03 -11.89 -6.96
C GLY A 245 0.71 -13.18 -6.49
N ARG A 246 1.34 -13.88 -7.42
CA ARG A 246 2.02 -15.16 -7.17
C ARG A 246 3.46 -15.11 -7.68
N VAL A 247 4.35 -15.84 -7.01
CA VAL A 247 5.76 -15.97 -7.39
C VAL A 247 6.19 -17.44 -7.42
N GLY A 248 7.12 -17.79 -8.30
CA GLY A 248 7.71 -19.14 -8.35
C GLY A 248 8.72 -19.35 -7.23
N ASP A 249 9.53 -18.32 -6.98
CA ASP A 249 10.49 -18.27 -5.88
C ASP A 249 10.39 -16.96 -5.08
N PRO A 250 10.57 -16.98 -3.75
CA PRO A 250 10.53 -15.75 -2.94
C PRO A 250 11.52 -14.68 -3.40
N ASP A 251 12.69 -15.07 -3.93
CA ASP A 251 13.70 -14.11 -4.40
C ASP A 251 13.41 -13.53 -5.80
N GLU A 252 12.33 -13.97 -6.48
CA GLU A 252 11.83 -13.31 -7.70
C GLU A 252 11.08 -12.00 -7.38
N ALA A 253 10.63 -11.83 -6.14
CA ALA A 253 9.98 -10.62 -5.69
C ALA A 253 10.98 -9.44 -5.62
N PRO A 254 10.53 -8.19 -5.80
CA PRO A 254 11.42 -7.03 -5.68
C PRO A 254 12.10 -6.99 -4.30
N VAL A 255 13.43 -6.87 -4.31
CA VAL A 255 14.30 -7.00 -3.12
C VAL A 255 14.04 -5.91 -2.07
N ARG A 256 13.55 -4.74 -2.51
CA ARG A 256 13.33 -3.59 -1.62
C ARG A 256 12.21 -3.91 -0.62
N GLY A 257 12.51 -3.87 0.66
CA GLY A 257 11.53 -4.16 1.71
C GLY A 257 10.94 -5.58 1.64
N LEU A 258 11.69 -6.55 1.09
CA LEU A 258 11.23 -7.93 0.97
C LEU A 258 11.22 -8.63 2.33
N ILE A 259 10.03 -9.03 2.79
CA ILE A 259 9.79 -9.86 3.98
C ILE A 259 9.19 -11.19 3.52
N VAL A 260 9.76 -12.29 3.97
CA VAL A 260 9.27 -13.65 3.66
C VAL A 260 8.76 -14.31 4.93
N PHE A 261 7.53 -14.82 4.91
CA PHE A 261 6.98 -15.68 5.94
C PHE A 261 7.07 -17.14 5.48
N SER A 262 7.82 -17.98 6.20
CA SER A 262 8.03 -19.39 5.83
C SER A 262 8.09 -20.27 7.06
N THR A 263 7.72 -21.55 6.96
CA THR A 263 8.00 -22.55 8.01
C THR A 263 9.47 -22.97 8.08
N ARG A 264 10.26 -22.58 7.07
CA ARG A 264 11.62 -23.07 6.83
C ARG A 264 12.65 -22.02 7.23
N PRO A 265 13.90 -22.43 7.55
CA PRO A 265 14.98 -21.49 7.81
C PRO A 265 15.36 -20.71 6.55
N ARG A 266 16.03 -19.57 6.74
CA ARG A 266 16.45 -18.68 5.67
C ARG A 266 17.45 -19.40 4.74
N PRO A 267 17.20 -19.45 3.41
CA PRO A 267 18.20 -19.91 2.46
C PRO A 267 19.42 -18.97 2.46
N ALA A 268 20.63 -19.54 2.41
CA ALA A 268 21.87 -18.75 2.37
C ALA A 268 21.98 -17.81 1.16
N THR A 269 21.22 -18.09 0.10
CA THR A 269 21.16 -17.29 -1.14
C THR A 269 20.10 -16.19 -1.10
N SER A 270 19.26 -16.14 -0.07
CA SER A 270 18.10 -15.25 -0.08
C SER A 270 18.49 -13.79 0.13
N THR A 271 17.87 -12.94 -0.69
CA THR A 271 18.04 -11.48 -0.69
C THR A 271 17.04 -10.74 0.18
N ALA A 272 16.12 -11.47 0.84
CA ALA A 272 15.11 -10.90 1.72
C ALA A 272 15.74 -10.02 2.83
N ARG A 273 15.06 -8.93 3.16
CA ARG A 273 15.44 -8.03 4.27
C ARG A 273 15.09 -8.61 5.62
N ALA A 274 14.02 -9.40 5.69
CA ALA A 274 13.68 -10.20 6.85
C ALA A 274 13.09 -11.54 6.40
N TRP A 275 13.61 -12.62 6.96
CA TRP A 275 13.03 -13.95 6.82
C TRP A 275 12.40 -14.39 8.14
N ILE A 276 11.07 -14.46 8.17
CA ILE A 276 10.31 -14.79 9.37
C ILE A 276 9.95 -16.27 9.33
N ARG A 277 10.60 -17.06 10.18
CA ARG A 277 10.25 -18.46 10.42
C ARG A 277 9.03 -18.55 11.31
N VAL A 278 7.94 -19.07 10.77
CA VAL A 278 6.61 -19.18 11.43
C VAL A 278 6.23 -20.64 11.66
N GLY A 279 5.10 -20.88 12.33
CA GLY A 279 4.56 -22.23 12.57
C GLY A 279 4.78 -22.76 13.98
N GLU A 280 5.43 -21.99 14.85
CA GLU A 280 5.62 -22.35 16.26
C GLU A 280 5.18 -21.19 17.17
N ALA A 281 5.18 -21.42 18.48
CA ALA A 281 4.93 -20.37 19.47
C ALA A 281 6.01 -19.27 19.47
N ARG A 282 7.20 -19.58 18.94
CA ARG A 282 8.27 -18.62 18.76
C ARG A 282 8.52 -18.44 17.27
N TRP A 283 8.44 -17.20 16.82
CA TRP A 283 8.77 -16.86 15.45
C TRP A 283 10.19 -16.32 15.43
N ALA A 284 10.98 -16.79 14.47
CA ALA A 284 12.38 -16.39 14.35
C ALA A 284 12.54 -15.43 13.18
N ILE A 285 13.28 -14.33 13.37
CA ILE A 285 13.67 -13.41 12.31
C ILE A 285 15.12 -13.69 11.94
N ASP A 286 15.34 -14.02 10.67
CA ASP A 286 16.63 -14.40 10.08
C ASP A 286 17.34 -15.53 10.83
N ASP A 287 16.58 -16.38 11.51
CA ASP A 287 17.04 -17.46 12.40
C ASP A 287 17.97 -16.98 13.57
N GLU A 288 18.04 -15.67 13.81
CA GLU A 288 18.87 -15.06 14.87
C GLU A 288 18.03 -14.59 16.06
N LEU A 289 16.90 -13.92 15.80
CA LEU A 289 16.04 -13.37 16.84
C LEU A 289 14.76 -14.18 16.97
N GLU A 290 14.58 -14.87 18.08
CA GLU A 290 13.34 -15.58 18.40
C GLU A 290 12.46 -14.76 19.36
N LEU A 291 11.20 -14.55 18.97
CA LEU A 291 10.20 -13.83 19.74
C LEU A 291 8.98 -14.72 19.98
N ASP A 292 8.48 -14.74 21.22
CA ASP A 292 7.31 -15.52 21.60
C ASP A 292 6.03 -14.80 21.19
N VAL A 293 5.31 -15.33 20.21
CA VAL A 293 4.09 -14.69 19.68
C VAL A 293 2.88 -14.85 20.62
N ARG A 294 3.00 -15.64 21.69
CA ARG A 294 1.96 -15.79 22.72
C ARG A 294 2.00 -14.67 23.74
N GLU A 295 3.13 -13.99 23.87
CA GLU A 295 3.26 -12.86 24.78
C GLU A 295 2.39 -11.68 24.30
N PRO A 296 1.88 -10.83 25.22
CA PRO A 296 1.19 -9.62 24.84
C PRO A 296 2.06 -8.78 23.90
N ARG A 297 1.55 -8.46 22.71
CA ARG A 297 2.31 -7.77 21.64
C ARG A 297 3.51 -8.56 21.09
N GLY A 298 3.61 -9.87 21.32
CA GLY A 298 4.69 -10.70 20.78
C GLY A 298 4.74 -10.69 19.25
N LEU A 299 3.59 -10.91 18.59
CA LEU A 299 3.49 -10.80 17.13
C LEU A 299 3.81 -9.38 16.63
N ARG A 300 3.40 -8.34 17.36
CA ARG A 300 3.76 -6.94 17.05
C ARG A 300 5.26 -6.69 17.13
N ALA A 301 5.95 -7.26 18.12
CA ALA A 301 7.39 -7.16 18.25
C ALA A 301 8.11 -7.78 17.04
N VAL A 302 7.61 -8.91 16.52
CA VAL A 302 8.11 -9.52 15.28
C VAL A 302 7.99 -8.55 14.10
N LEU A 303 6.83 -7.90 13.95
CA LEU A 303 6.61 -6.95 12.87
C LEU A 303 7.45 -5.68 13.01
N ASP A 304 7.61 -5.16 14.23
CA ASP A 304 8.44 -3.97 14.51
C ASP A 304 9.90 -4.21 14.14
N GLU A 305 10.43 -5.40 14.45
CA GLU A 305 11.78 -5.78 14.08
C GLU A 305 11.92 -5.97 12.56
N ALA A 306 10.97 -6.69 11.93
CA ALA A 306 11.00 -6.89 10.48
C ALA A 306 10.92 -5.58 9.69
N LEU A 307 10.09 -4.63 10.15
CA LEU A 307 10.04 -3.28 9.58
C LEU A 307 11.33 -2.50 9.84
N THR A 308 11.96 -2.67 11.00
CA THR A 308 13.24 -2.04 11.30
C THR A 308 14.30 -2.50 10.30
N SER A 309 14.43 -3.81 10.04
CA SER A 309 15.34 -4.37 9.04
C SER A 309 15.08 -3.89 7.60
N CYS A 310 13.84 -3.47 7.29
CA CYS A 310 13.50 -2.92 5.97
C CYS A 310 13.84 -1.43 5.82
N PHE A 311 13.86 -0.67 6.92
CA PHE A 311 14.04 0.79 6.93
C PHE A 311 15.35 1.26 7.61
N THR A 312 16.26 0.33 7.94
CA THR A 312 17.64 0.59 8.39
C THR A 312 18.66 0.06 7.42
#